data_AF-A0A956XTF3-F1
#
_entry.id   AF-A0A956XTF3-F1
#
_cell.length_a   1.000
_cell.length_b   1.000
_cell.length_c   1.000
_cell.angle_alpha   90.00
_cell.angle_beta   90.00
_cell.angle_gamma   90.00
#
_symmetry.space_group_name_H-M   'P 1'
#
loop_
_entity.id
_entity.type
_entity.pdbx_description
1 polymer ?
#
loop_
_entity_poly.entity_id
_entity_poly.type
_entity_poly.pdbx_seq_one_letter_code
_entity_poly.pdbx_strand_id
1 'polypeptide(L)' 'KYESEGKYTERLALLEELKGMPFGAVWDMYCEQQGVPVGFGYMDEIHAYEKDVLAKR' A
#
# COMPACT_ATOMS: atom_id res chain seq x y z
N LYS A 1 -4.48 8.91 -23.43
CA LYS A 1 -4.04 8.42 -24.76
C LYS A 1 -4.84 7.20 -25.20
N TYR A 2 -4.68 6.01 -24.60
CA TYR A 2 -5.43 4.81 -25.06
C TYR A 2 -6.96 4.94 -24.91
N GLU A 3 -7.43 5.45 -23.76
CA GLU A 3 -8.86 5.66 -23.55
C GLU A 3 -9.46 6.71 -24.51
N SER A 4 -8.79 7.87 -24.65
CA SER A 4 -9.22 8.95 -25.57
C SER A 4 -9.19 8.57 -27.05
N GLU A 5 -8.41 7.55 -27.43
CA GLU A 5 -8.30 7.03 -28.80
C GLU A 5 -9.18 5.79 -29.04
N GLY A 6 -10.00 5.36 -28.06
CA GLY A 6 -10.85 4.17 -28.19
C GLY A 6 -10.11 2.82 -28.15
N LYS A 7 -8.83 2.81 -27.75
CA LYS A 7 -7.95 1.63 -27.70
C LYS A 7 -8.13 0.86 -26.39
N TYR A 8 -9.26 0.18 -26.27
CA TYR A 8 -9.67 -0.41 -24.99
C TYR A 8 -8.90 -1.68 -24.61
N THR A 9 -8.39 -2.43 -25.59
CA THR A 9 -7.58 -3.63 -25.32
C THR A 9 -6.23 -3.25 -24.73
N GLU A 10 -5.55 -2.24 -25.28
CA GLU A 10 -4.27 -1.74 -24.77
C GLU A 10 -4.45 -1.05 -23.42
N ARG A 11 -5.57 -0.33 -23.22
CA ARG A 11 -5.94 0.20 -21.90
C ARG A 11 -6.05 -0.93 -20.89
N LEU A 12 -6.78 -1.99 -21.21
CA LEU A 12 -6.96 -3.13 -20.31
C LEU A 12 -5.61 -3.81 -20.01
N ALA A 13 -4.82 -4.10 -21.04
CA ALA A 13 -3.50 -4.71 -20.88
C ALA A 13 -2.60 -3.88 -19.95
N LEU A 14 -2.53 -2.56 -20.16
CA LEU A 14 -1.76 -1.67 -19.28
C LEU A 14 -2.24 -1.72 -17.83
N LEU A 15 -3.56 -1.71 -17.60
CA LEU A 15 -4.12 -1.76 -16.25
C LEU A 15 -3.82 -3.08 -15.54
N GLU A 16 -3.80 -4.19 -16.26
CA GLU A 16 -3.42 -5.48 -15.68
C GLU A 16 -1.92 -5.54 -15.37
N GLU A 17 -1.05 -5.05 -16.25
CA GLU A 17 0.39 -4.97 -16.01
C GLU A 17 0.75 -4.11 -14.79
N LEU A 18 0.02 -2.99 -14.58
CA LEU A 18 0.21 -2.12 -13.41
C LEU A 18 0.06 -2.86 -12.08
N LYS A 19 -0.80 -3.88 -12.00
CA LYS A 19 -1.00 -4.66 -10.76
C LYS A 19 0.22 -5.50 -10.38
N GLY A 20 1.06 -5.85 -11.36
CA GLY A 20 2.31 -6.57 -11.14
C GLY A 20 3.51 -5.67 -10.84
N MET A 21 3.36 -4.35 -10.94
CA MET A 21 4.46 -3.42 -10.67
C MET A 21 4.81 -3.36 -9.17
N PRO A 22 6.06 -3.06 -8.80
CA PRO A 22 6.53 -3.03 -7.43
C PRO A 22 6.08 -1.77 -6.68
N PHE A 23 4.77 -1.50 -6.63
CA PHE A 23 4.21 -0.34 -5.92
C PHE A 23 4.50 -0.39 -4.41
N GLY A 24 4.64 -1.59 -3.84
CA GLY A 24 4.99 -1.79 -2.43
C GLY A 24 6.30 -1.10 -2.04
N ALA A 25 7.33 -1.16 -2.89
CA ALA A 25 8.62 -0.52 -2.59
C ALA A 25 8.52 1.02 -2.54
N VAL A 26 7.65 1.61 -3.36
CA VAL A 26 7.39 3.07 -3.33
C VAL A 26 6.61 3.44 -2.07
N TRP A 27 5.63 2.61 -1.70
CA TRP A 27 4.83 2.81 -0.49
C TRP A 27 5.68 2.68 0.79
N ASP A 28 6.54 1.67 0.85
CA ASP A 28 7.44 1.43 1.97
C ASP A 28 8.38 2.63 2.19
N MET A 29 8.97 3.17 1.11
CA MET A 29 9.80 4.37 1.19
C MET A 29 9.03 5.59 1.68
N TYR A 30 7.76 5.73 1.28
CA TYR A 30 6.93 6.81 1.77
C TYR A 30 6.65 6.68 3.28
N CYS A 31 6.29 5.48 3.76
CA CYS A 31 6.12 5.22 5.19
C CYS A 31 7.39 5.55 5.99
N GLU A 32 8.56 5.13 5.50
CA GLU A 32 9.86 5.45 6.10
C GLU A 32 10.07 6.98 6.19
N GLN A 33 9.80 7.72 5.10
CA GLN A 33 9.91 9.18 5.09
C GLN A 33 8.95 9.88 6.04
N GLN A 34 7.78 9.30 6.29
CA GLN A 34 6.81 9.81 7.26
C GLN A 34 7.11 9.38 8.71
N GLY A 35 8.13 8.55 8.93
CA GLY A 35 8.47 8.02 10.24
C GLY A 35 7.40 7.10 10.83
N VAL A 36 6.64 6.41 9.97
CA VAL A 36 5.63 5.42 10.39
C VAL A 36 6.08 4.00 10.00
N PRO A 37 5.59 2.95 10.69
CA PRO A 37 6.00 1.58 10.40
C PRO A 37 5.75 1.16 8.95
N VAL A 38 6.74 0.49 8.38
CA VAL A 38 6.71 -0.07 7.02
C VAL A 38 6.08 -1.47 7.03
N GLY A 39 5.38 -1.83 5.95
CA GLY A 39 4.80 -3.15 5.79
C GLY A 39 3.88 -3.55 6.95
N PHE A 40 4.15 -4.70 7.58
CA PHE A 40 3.37 -5.22 8.70
C PHE A 40 3.83 -4.71 10.09
N GLY A 41 4.81 -3.79 10.13
CA GLY A 41 5.40 -3.32 11.39
C GLY A 41 4.40 -2.62 12.32
N TYR A 42 3.30 -2.08 11.80
CA TYR A 42 2.26 -1.45 12.61
C TYR A 42 1.57 -2.39 13.61
N MET A 43 1.67 -3.72 13.40
CA MET A 43 1.05 -4.70 14.30
C MET A 43 1.72 -4.74 15.68
N ASP A 44 3.01 -4.44 15.76
CA ASP A 44 3.70 -4.37 17.04
C ASP A 44 3.13 -3.24 17.91
N GLU A 45 2.83 -2.09 17.29
CA GLU A 45 2.17 -0.97 17.97
C GLU A 45 0.74 -1.30 18.38
N ILE A 46 -0.02 -2.00 17.54
CA ILE A 46 -1.38 -2.44 17.86
C ILE A 46 -1.37 -3.38 19.07
N HIS A 47 -0.51 -4.42 19.05
CA HIS A 47 -0.41 -5.36 20.17
C HIS A 47 0.01 -4.67 21.47
N ALA A 48 0.94 -3.70 21.40
CA ALA A 48 1.32 -2.91 22.56
C ALA A 48 0.13 -2.12 23.11
N TYR A 49 -0.61 -1.42 22.24
CA TYR A 49 -1.78 -0.64 22.64
C TYR A 49 -2.91 -1.50 23.22
N GLU A 50 -3.16 -2.68 22.64
CA GLU A 50 -4.14 -3.64 23.14
C GLU A 50 -3.83 -4.06 24.57
N LYS A 51 -2.57 -4.46 24.83
CA LYS A 51 -2.11 -4.90 26.14
C LYS A 51 -2.12 -3.78 27.17
N ASP A 52 -1.60 -2.62 26.80
CA ASP A 52 -1.30 -1.56 27.77
C ASP A 52 -2.49 -0.67 28.07
N VAL A 53 -3.44 -0.57 27.13
CA VAL A 53 -4.61 0.32 27.23
C VAL A 53 -5.91 -0.46 27.19
N LEU A 54 -6.19 -1.18 26.09
CA LEU A 54 -7.52 -1.75 25.86
C LEU A 54 -7.87 -2.86 26.85
N ALA A 55 -6.91 -3.70 27.23
CA ALA A 55 -7.12 -4.78 28.20
C ALA A 55 -7.47 -4.30 29.62
N LYS A 56 -7.28 -3.01 29.91
CA LYS A 56 -7.56 -2.38 31.21
C LYS A 56 -8.85 -1.55 31.22
N ARG A 57 -9.60 -1.54 30.11
CA ARG A 57 -10.88 -0.82 29.97
C ARG A 57 -12.08 -1.67 30.40
#